data_AF-A0A960LF24-F1
#
_entry.id   AF-A0A960LF24-F1
#
_cell.length_a   1.000
_cell.length_b   1.000
_cell.length_c   1.000
_cell.angle_alpha   90.00
_cell.angle_beta   90.00
_cell.angle_gamma   90.00
#
_symmetry.space_group_name_H-M   'P 1'
#
loop_
_entity.id
_entity.type
_entity.pdbx_description
1 polymer ?
#
loop_
_entity_poly.entity_id
_entity_poly.type
_entity_poly.pdbx_seq_one_letter_code
_entity_poly.pdbx_strand_id
1 'polypeptide(L)'
;MKTLGPRYGSAIKKLSYWWKTRNRPSQPIVVTHCGKLGDFIACLPVASWLYKTHGDKIHFVLAKSFGPFSQIDSLLMLQEMTHKVTLVDFPVVDWEKGGEPYVHDPNQFGVVTSEYYNLGFRRTPRRFVPEYVAEEHGLGYDPEFKLNLGDYPFTDEILVGDEHMLVEVPHAQVLDLSQDILTNARRMAGARESHVSQSGLFHVLDWAGVTPTRVYIYPHSVNIHLFTRRLHEFEIVNVQRDVRPRN
;
A
#
# COMPACT_ATOMS: atom_id res chain seq x y z
N MET A 1 -5.11 -61.77 -28.69
CA MET A 1 -4.12 -60.88 -28.05
C MET A 1 -4.67 -59.46 -28.05
N LYS A 2 -5.11 -58.95 -26.88
CA LYS A 2 -5.43 -57.52 -26.68
C LYS A 2 -4.35 -56.95 -25.78
N THR A 3 -3.53 -56.07 -26.32
CA THR A 3 -2.50 -55.32 -25.58
C THR A 3 -3.17 -54.23 -24.76
N LEU A 4 -3.03 -54.31 -23.44
CA LEU A 4 -3.37 -53.25 -22.49
C LEU A 4 -2.30 -52.16 -22.60
N GLY A 5 -2.69 -50.97 -23.08
CA GLY A 5 -1.82 -49.78 -23.11
C GLY A 5 -1.71 -49.10 -21.73
N PRO A 6 -0.61 -48.40 -21.44
CA PRO A 6 -0.32 -47.91 -20.09
C PRO A 6 -1.10 -46.64 -19.74
N ARG A 7 -2.05 -46.75 -18.79
CA ARG A 7 -2.73 -45.61 -18.12
C ARG A 7 -1.91 -45.04 -16.95
N TYR A 8 -0.62 -44.70 -17.16
CA TYR A 8 0.26 -44.18 -16.10
C TYR A 8 0.94 -42.83 -16.42
N GLY A 9 0.40 -42.04 -17.35
CA GLY A 9 1.03 -40.79 -17.82
C GLY A 9 0.59 -39.49 -17.13
N SER A 10 -0.62 -39.39 -16.57
CA SER A 10 -1.16 -38.10 -16.10
C SER A 10 -0.96 -37.83 -14.60
N ALA A 11 -1.01 -38.86 -13.76
CA ALA A 11 -0.82 -38.73 -12.31
C ALA A 11 0.63 -38.36 -11.94
N ILE A 12 1.62 -38.92 -12.64
CA ILE A 12 3.04 -38.69 -12.38
C ILE A 12 3.48 -37.26 -12.75
N LYS A 13 2.90 -36.65 -13.79
CA LYS A 13 3.15 -35.24 -14.14
C LYS A 13 2.55 -34.26 -13.13
N LYS A 14 1.35 -34.55 -12.60
CA LYS A 14 0.72 -33.73 -11.54
C LYS A 14 1.50 -33.80 -10.24
N LEU A 15 1.94 -35.01 -9.84
CA LEU A 15 2.78 -35.21 -8.66
C LEU A 15 4.16 -34.56 -8.82
N SER A 16 4.82 -34.65 -9.97
CA SER A 16 6.15 -34.03 -10.15
C SER A 16 6.11 -32.51 -10.21
N TYR A 17 5.01 -31.90 -10.69
CA TYR A 17 4.77 -30.45 -10.58
C TYR A 17 4.52 -30.04 -9.12
N TRP A 18 3.63 -30.75 -8.41
CA TRP A 18 3.35 -30.54 -6.99
C TRP A 18 4.57 -30.75 -6.07
N TRP A 19 5.47 -31.65 -6.43
CA TRP A 19 6.67 -31.95 -5.65
C TRP A 19 7.81 -30.96 -5.96
N LYS A 20 7.89 -30.43 -7.19
CA LYS A 20 8.83 -29.37 -7.57
C LYS A 20 8.48 -28.00 -6.97
N THR A 21 7.20 -27.71 -6.75
CA THR A 21 6.77 -26.47 -6.08
C THR A 21 6.97 -26.51 -4.58
N ARG A 22 6.93 -27.70 -3.94
CA ARG A 22 7.17 -27.84 -2.48
C ARG A 22 8.63 -27.86 -2.04
N ASN A 23 9.56 -28.16 -2.95
CA ASN A 23 10.98 -28.36 -2.64
C ASN A 23 11.91 -27.31 -3.28
N ARG A 24 11.38 -26.24 -3.87
CA ARG A 24 12.19 -25.03 -4.06
C ARG A 24 12.33 -24.35 -2.69
N PRO A 25 13.51 -23.87 -2.30
CA PRO A 25 13.55 -22.85 -1.25
C PRO A 25 12.60 -21.75 -1.70
N SER A 26 11.57 -21.46 -0.90
CA SER A 26 10.57 -20.44 -1.21
C SER A 26 11.31 -19.15 -1.50
N GLN A 27 11.35 -18.73 -2.77
CA GLN A 27 11.89 -17.43 -3.11
C GLN A 27 10.77 -16.42 -2.90
N PRO A 28 11.05 -15.30 -2.23
CA PRO A 28 10.02 -14.30 -2.04
C PRO A 28 9.57 -13.74 -3.38
N ILE A 29 8.29 -13.40 -3.49
CA ILE A 29 7.76 -12.64 -4.62
C ILE A 29 8.32 -11.22 -4.51
N VAL A 30 9.02 -10.76 -5.53
CA VAL A 30 9.55 -9.39 -5.54
C VAL A 30 8.49 -8.43 -6.06
N VAL A 31 8.16 -7.42 -5.24
CA VAL A 31 7.24 -6.33 -5.58
C VAL A 31 7.99 -5.01 -5.52
N THR A 32 7.95 -4.24 -6.60
CA THR A 32 8.53 -2.91 -6.69
C THR A 32 7.43 -1.83 -6.66
N HIS A 33 7.72 -0.69 -6.03
CA HIS A 33 6.87 0.51 -6.07
C HIS A 33 7.72 1.78 -5.94
N CYS A 34 7.36 2.82 -6.67
CA CYS A 34 8.08 4.10 -6.67
C CYS A 34 7.16 5.33 -6.66
N GLY A 35 5.88 5.17 -6.32
CA GLY A 35 4.93 6.26 -6.12
C GLY A 35 4.89 6.77 -4.67
N LYS A 36 3.89 7.61 -4.39
CA LYS A 36 3.69 8.18 -3.04
C LYS A 36 3.14 7.12 -2.08
N LEU A 37 3.29 7.37 -0.77
CA LEU A 37 2.80 6.45 0.28
C LEU A 37 1.34 6.02 0.06
N GLY A 38 0.43 6.95 -0.26
CA GLY A 38 -0.98 6.61 -0.46
C GLY A 38 -1.20 5.62 -1.61
N ASP A 39 -0.51 5.84 -2.74
CA ASP A 39 -0.57 4.97 -3.91
C ASP A 39 -0.04 3.58 -3.58
N PHE A 40 1.07 3.52 -2.83
CA PHE A 40 1.66 2.27 -2.37
C PHE A 40 0.72 1.48 -1.46
N ILE A 41 0.17 2.13 -0.42
CA ILE A 41 -0.74 1.48 0.53
C ILE A 41 -1.97 0.93 -0.20
N ALA A 42 -2.49 1.68 -1.18
CA ALA A 42 -3.59 1.23 -2.03
C ALA A 42 -3.22 0.05 -2.96
N CYS A 43 -1.94 -0.27 -3.16
CA CYS A 43 -1.50 -1.46 -3.91
C CYS A 43 -1.34 -2.71 -3.02
N LEU A 44 -1.31 -2.57 -1.68
CA LEU A 44 -1.13 -3.70 -0.76
C LEU A 44 -2.19 -4.82 -0.88
N PRO A 45 -3.46 -4.56 -1.23
CA PRO A 45 -4.42 -5.64 -1.48
C PRO A 45 -4.01 -6.56 -2.64
N VAL A 46 -3.30 -6.04 -3.65
CA VAL A 46 -2.77 -6.86 -4.75
C VAL A 46 -1.59 -7.70 -4.26
N ALA A 47 -0.71 -7.12 -3.44
CA ALA A 47 0.39 -7.85 -2.80
C ALA A 47 -0.13 -8.96 -1.85
N SER A 48 -1.20 -8.68 -1.10
CA SER A 48 -1.85 -9.67 -0.23
C SER A 48 -2.47 -10.81 -1.04
N TRP A 49 -3.12 -10.49 -2.16
CA TRP A 49 -3.63 -11.50 -3.08
C TRP A 49 -2.53 -12.39 -3.65
N LEU A 50 -1.39 -11.82 -4.05
CA LEU A 50 -0.22 -12.58 -4.51
C LEU A 50 0.26 -13.55 -3.43
N TYR A 51 0.45 -13.06 -2.20
CA TYR A 51 0.84 -13.89 -1.06
C TYR A 51 -0.16 -15.02 -0.80
N LYS A 52 -1.46 -14.73 -0.74
CA LYS A 52 -2.50 -15.74 -0.48
C LYS A 52 -2.64 -16.77 -1.61
N THR A 53 -2.39 -16.36 -2.85
CA THR A 53 -2.53 -17.22 -4.03
C THR A 53 -1.35 -18.16 -4.19
N HIS A 54 -0.13 -17.67 -3.94
CA HIS A 54 1.10 -18.43 -4.19
C HIS A 54 1.71 -19.04 -2.93
N GLY A 55 1.42 -18.50 -1.75
CA GLY A 55 1.97 -18.93 -0.46
C GLY A 55 3.39 -18.42 -0.17
N ASP A 56 4.02 -17.77 -1.14
CA ASP A 56 5.34 -17.15 -1.00
C ASP A 56 5.22 -15.72 -0.44
N LYS A 57 6.06 -15.39 0.53
CA LYS A 57 6.11 -14.04 1.13
C LYS A 57 6.67 -13.00 0.13
N ILE A 58 6.36 -11.74 0.39
CA ILE A 58 6.71 -10.60 -0.46
C ILE A 58 8.01 -9.93 0.00
N HIS A 59 8.94 -9.73 -0.93
CA HIS A 59 10.07 -8.81 -0.77
C HIS A 59 9.70 -7.48 -1.45
N PHE A 60 9.43 -6.45 -0.65
CA PHE A 60 9.15 -5.11 -1.15
C PHE A 60 10.46 -4.38 -1.48
N VAL A 61 10.55 -3.85 -2.69
CA VAL A 61 11.65 -3.00 -3.15
C VAL A 61 11.08 -1.60 -3.43
N LEU A 62 11.43 -0.64 -2.58
CA LEU A 62 10.77 0.67 -2.53
C LEU A 62 11.76 1.80 -2.76
N ALA A 63 11.26 2.91 -3.27
CA ALA A 63 12.05 4.11 -3.52
C ALA A 63 12.49 4.82 -2.22
N LYS A 64 13.80 4.84 -1.94
CA LYS A 64 14.36 5.55 -0.77
C LYS A 64 14.14 7.07 -0.81
N SER A 65 14.01 7.64 -2.00
CA SER A 65 13.89 9.09 -2.22
C SER A 65 12.55 9.68 -1.77
N PHE A 66 11.54 8.86 -1.50
CA PHE A 66 10.30 9.32 -0.88
C PHE A 66 10.42 9.27 0.63
N GLY A 67 10.42 10.46 1.26
CA GLY A 67 10.59 10.62 2.72
C GLY A 67 9.83 9.61 3.58
N PRO A 68 8.52 9.37 3.35
CA PRO A 68 7.77 8.39 4.14
C PRO A 68 8.33 6.95 4.06
N PHE A 69 8.93 6.54 2.94
CA PHE A 69 9.48 5.19 2.80
C PHE A 69 10.75 4.96 3.61
N SER A 70 11.46 6.01 4.02
CA SER A 70 12.64 5.87 4.89
C SER A 70 12.33 5.18 6.23
N GLN A 71 11.06 5.12 6.64
CA GLN A 71 10.61 4.57 7.91
C GLN A 71 9.40 3.62 7.77
N ILE A 72 9.16 3.10 6.57
CA ILE A 72 7.98 2.23 6.31
C ILE A 72 8.19 0.77 6.74
N ASP A 73 9.43 0.35 6.93
CA ASP A 73 9.79 -1.02 7.27
C ASP A 73 9.04 -1.53 8.51
N SER A 74 8.89 -0.70 9.54
CA SER A 74 8.18 -1.07 10.77
C SER A 74 6.73 -1.46 10.49
N LEU A 75 6.04 -0.72 9.63
CA LEU A 75 4.66 -1.00 9.21
C LEU A 75 4.58 -2.26 8.35
N LEU A 76 5.47 -2.42 7.36
CA LEU A 76 5.40 -3.55 6.43
C LEU A 76 5.79 -4.87 7.09
N MET A 77 6.78 -4.87 7.97
CA MET A 77 7.23 -6.09 8.65
C MET A 77 6.17 -6.65 9.63
N LEU A 78 5.15 -5.87 10.01
CA LEU A 78 3.99 -6.37 10.76
C LEU A 78 3.00 -7.18 9.92
N GLN A 79 3.06 -7.05 8.59
CA GLN A 79 2.14 -7.76 7.71
C GLN A 79 2.65 -9.19 7.50
N GLU A 80 1.78 -10.19 7.68
CA GLU A 80 2.15 -11.60 7.55
C GLU A 80 2.79 -11.91 6.19
N MET A 81 2.30 -11.25 5.14
CA MET A 81 2.78 -11.39 3.77
C MET A 81 4.23 -10.93 3.58
N THR A 82 4.79 -10.11 4.47
CA THR A 82 6.10 -9.49 4.25
C THR A 82 7.24 -10.42 4.65
N HIS A 83 8.20 -10.58 3.74
CA HIS A 83 9.49 -11.23 3.97
C HIS A 83 10.57 -10.22 4.35
N LYS A 84 10.69 -9.15 3.54
CA LYS A 84 11.78 -8.18 3.61
C LYS A 84 11.35 -6.88 2.92
N VAL A 85 11.92 -5.76 3.36
CA VAL A 85 11.88 -4.49 2.65
C VAL A 85 13.29 -4.09 2.22
N THR A 86 13.44 -3.47 1.06
CA THR A 86 14.71 -2.93 0.56
C THR A 86 14.46 -1.59 -0.06
N LEU A 87 15.05 -0.56 0.51
CA LEU A 87 14.98 0.79 -0.01
C LEU A 87 16.12 1.00 -1.02
N VAL A 88 15.77 1.43 -2.23
CA VAL A 88 16.72 1.65 -3.32
C VAL A 88 16.68 3.10 -3.77
N ASP A 89 17.85 3.62 -4.16
CA ASP A 89 17.95 4.93 -4.79
C ASP A 89 17.53 4.80 -6.26
N PHE A 90 16.23 4.94 -6.52
CA PHE A 90 15.70 4.92 -7.89
C PHE A 90 15.85 6.31 -8.54
N PRO A 91 16.25 6.39 -9.82
CA PRO A 91 16.42 7.65 -10.51
C PRO A 91 15.07 8.27 -10.86
N VAL A 92 14.70 9.36 -10.18
CA VAL A 92 13.48 10.12 -10.50
C VAL A 92 13.77 11.14 -11.58
N VAL A 93 13.07 11.04 -12.71
CA VAL A 93 13.17 12.02 -13.80
C VAL A 93 12.10 13.10 -13.73
N ASP A 94 10.95 12.81 -13.12
CA ASP A 94 9.81 13.74 -13.02
C ASP A 94 9.02 13.51 -11.73
N TRP A 95 9.08 14.47 -10.81
CA TRP A 95 8.35 14.47 -9.55
C TRP A 95 6.89 14.93 -9.67
N GLU A 96 6.57 15.72 -10.69
CA GLU A 96 5.21 16.23 -10.93
C GLU A 96 4.29 15.08 -11.35
N LYS A 97 4.86 14.06 -11.99
CA LYS A 97 4.19 12.79 -12.33
C LYS A 97 4.50 11.69 -11.34
N GLY A 98 4.45 11.99 -10.04
CA GLY A 98 4.49 10.96 -8.99
C GLY A 98 5.77 10.12 -8.92
N GLY A 99 6.88 10.59 -9.53
CA GLY A 99 8.17 9.92 -9.51
C GLY A 99 8.40 8.95 -10.67
N GLU A 100 8.45 9.45 -11.92
CA GLU A 100 8.80 8.61 -13.08
C GLU A 100 10.30 8.19 -13.05
N PRO A 101 10.66 7.00 -13.57
CA PRO A 101 9.80 5.98 -14.18
C PRO A 101 9.06 5.13 -13.14
N TYR A 102 7.81 4.78 -13.44
CA TYR A 102 6.95 3.96 -12.58
C TYR A 102 7.31 2.47 -12.52
N VAL A 103 8.16 2.03 -13.45
CA VAL A 103 8.60 0.65 -13.62
C VAL A 103 10.11 0.67 -13.54
N HIS A 104 10.68 -0.17 -12.68
CA HIS A 104 12.13 -0.31 -12.56
C HIS A 104 12.51 -1.77 -12.32
N ASP A 105 13.66 -2.17 -12.83
CA ASP A 105 14.19 -3.52 -12.66
C ASP A 105 14.97 -3.62 -11.34
N PRO A 106 14.50 -4.43 -10.36
CA PRO A 106 15.17 -4.58 -9.07
C PRO A 106 16.59 -5.14 -9.19
N ASN A 107 16.93 -5.86 -10.27
CA ASN A 107 18.28 -6.38 -10.51
C ASN A 107 19.32 -5.27 -10.67
N GLN A 108 18.92 -4.09 -11.17
CA GLN A 108 19.81 -2.93 -11.31
C GLN A 108 20.27 -2.38 -9.94
N PHE A 109 19.58 -2.76 -8.86
CA PHE A 109 19.86 -2.36 -7.49
C PHE A 109 20.36 -3.52 -6.62
N GLY A 110 20.79 -4.63 -7.24
CA GLY A 110 21.36 -5.79 -6.55
C GLY A 110 20.34 -6.73 -5.93
N VAL A 111 19.04 -6.57 -6.21
CA VAL A 111 18.01 -7.53 -5.81
C VAL A 111 17.83 -8.56 -6.93
N VAL A 112 18.51 -9.69 -6.78
CA VAL A 112 18.56 -10.75 -7.80
C VAL A 112 17.23 -11.50 -7.87
N THR A 113 16.50 -11.35 -8.98
CA THR A 113 15.26 -12.09 -9.24
C THR A 113 15.01 -12.29 -10.74
N SER A 114 14.38 -13.41 -11.10
CA SER A 114 13.94 -13.67 -12.47
C SER A 114 12.55 -13.10 -12.77
N GLU A 115 11.72 -12.87 -11.75
CA GLU A 115 10.34 -12.39 -11.88
C GLU A 115 10.03 -11.35 -10.79
N TYR A 116 9.32 -10.28 -11.15
CA TYR A 116 8.94 -9.20 -10.23
C TYR A 116 7.69 -8.47 -10.72
N TYR A 117 6.98 -7.82 -9.80
CA TYR A 117 5.76 -7.05 -10.08
C TYR A 117 5.96 -5.58 -9.73
N ASN A 118 5.84 -4.69 -10.72
CA ASN A 118 5.84 -3.25 -10.50
C ASN A 118 4.44 -2.77 -10.18
N LEU A 119 4.04 -2.90 -8.92
CA LEU A 119 2.70 -2.48 -8.51
C LEU A 119 2.69 -0.96 -8.39
N GLY A 120 2.02 -0.27 -9.31
CA GLY A 120 1.91 1.19 -9.35
C GLY A 120 1.10 1.62 -10.56
N PHE A 121 0.90 2.92 -10.75
CA PHE A 121 0.12 3.42 -11.89
C PHE A 121 0.58 4.81 -12.31
N ARG A 122 0.62 5.04 -13.64
CA ARG A 122 1.11 6.28 -14.24
C ARG A 122 0.05 7.37 -14.38
N ARG A 123 -1.22 6.99 -14.44
CA ARG A 123 -2.35 7.89 -14.73
C ARG A 123 -3.33 7.86 -13.59
N THR A 124 -4.10 8.93 -13.44
CA THR A 124 -5.21 8.98 -12.48
C THR A 124 -6.11 7.75 -12.69
N PRO A 125 -6.20 6.85 -11.70
CA PRO A 125 -6.96 5.62 -11.82
C PRO A 125 -8.43 5.98 -12.03
N ARG A 126 -9.10 5.31 -12.99
CA ARG A 126 -10.50 5.60 -13.34
C ARG A 126 -11.52 4.91 -12.42
N ARG A 127 -11.04 4.10 -11.49
CA ARG A 127 -11.82 3.28 -10.56
C ARG A 127 -10.98 3.00 -9.32
N PHE A 128 -11.53 2.17 -8.42
CA PHE A 128 -10.85 1.73 -7.21
C PHE A 128 -9.43 1.21 -7.51
N VAL A 129 -8.42 1.74 -6.80
CA VAL A 129 -7.01 1.50 -7.13
C VAL A 129 -6.60 0.02 -7.16
N PRO A 130 -6.94 -0.80 -6.16
CA PRO A 130 -6.64 -2.24 -6.21
C PRO A 130 -7.16 -2.91 -7.49
N GLU A 131 -8.37 -2.58 -7.92
CA GLU A 131 -8.93 -3.11 -9.15
C GLU A 131 -8.16 -2.64 -10.38
N TYR A 132 -7.84 -1.35 -10.44
CA TYR A 132 -7.06 -0.76 -11.53
C TYR A 132 -5.71 -1.46 -11.68
N VAL A 133 -4.95 -1.57 -10.58
CA VAL A 133 -3.63 -2.20 -10.57
C VAL A 133 -3.72 -3.70 -10.87
N ALA A 134 -4.73 -4.40 -10.34
CA ALA A 134 -4.92 -5.81 -10.63
C ALA A 134 -5.15 -6.07 -12.14
N GLU A 135 -6.00 -5.30 -12.81
CA GLU A 135 -6.25 -5.46 -14.26
C GLU A 135 -5.00 -5.17 -15.10
N GLU A 136 -4.28 -4.08 -14.83
CA GLU A 136 -3.08 -3.70 -15.60
C GLU A 136 -2.01 -4.80 -15.60
N HIS A 137 -1.98 -5.62 -14.55
CA HIS A 137 -1.03 -6.72 -14.38
C HIS A 137 -1.62 -8.11 -14.62
N GLY A 138 -2.91 -8.22 -14.96
CA GLY A 138 -3.59 -9.51 -15.10
C GLY A 138 -3.67 -10.32 -13.79
N LEU A 139 -3.72 -9.64 -12.65
CA LEU A 139 -3.76 -10.20 -11.30
C LEU A 139 -5.16 -10.08 -10.67
N GLY A 140 -5.33 -10.65 -9.48
CA GLY A 140 -6.44 -10.32 -8.59
C GLY A 140 -6.05 -9.33 -7.49
N TYR A 141 -7.00 -8.97 -6.66
CA TYR A 141 -6.77 -8.23 -5.41
C TYR A 141 -7.53 -8.90 -4.26
N ASP A 142 -7.07 -8.67 -3.03
CA ASP A 142 -7.69 -9.20 -1.82
C ASP A 142 -8.74 -8.20 -1.31
N PRO A 143 -10.04 -8.45 -1.50
CA PRO A 143 -11.07 -7.53 -1.03
C PRO A 143 -11.09 -7.46 0.50
N GLU A 144 -10.64 -8.51 1.20
CA GLU A 144 -10.66 -8.59 2.65
C GLU A 144 -9.34 -8.15 3.30
N PHE A 145 -8.44 -7.53 2.51
CA PHE A 145 -7.19 -7.02 3.04
C PHE A 145 -7.44 -5.97 4.12
N LYS A 146 -6.77 -6.16 5.26
CA LYS A 146 -6.69 -5.17 6.34
C LYS A 146 -5.23 -4.97 6.70
N LEU A 147 -4.84 -3.71 6.81
CA LEU A 147 -3.50 -3.34 7.23
C LEU A 147 -3.37 -3.56 8.74
N ASN A 148 -2.41 -4.37 9.15
CA ASN A 148 -2.15 -4.65 10.56
C ASN A 148 -1.31 -3.52 11.18
N LEU A 149 -1.88 -2.78 12.13
CA LEU A 149 -1.14 -1.81 12.93
C LEU A 149 -0.58 -2.42 14.22
N GLY A 150 -0.87 -3.69 14.52
CA GLY A 150 -0.63 -4.31 15.82
C GLY A 150 -1.44 -3.62 16.92
N ASP A 151 -0.99 -3.78 18.17
CA ASP A 151 -1.65 -3.16 19.31
C ASP A 151 -1.35 -1.66 19.39
N TYR A 152 -2.37 -0.89 19.76
CA TYR A 152 -2.26 0.53 20.03
C TYR A 152 -3.14 0.90 21.25
N PRO A 153 -2.62 1.70 22.19
CA PRO A 153 -3.37 2.11 23.36
C PRO A 153 -4.38 3.19 23.00
N PHE A 154 -5.58 3.12 23.57
CA PHE A 154 -6.56 4.20 23.44
C PHE A 154 -6.16 5.40 24.30
N THR A 155 -6.29 6.61 23.73
CA THR A 155 -5.93 7.88 24.40
C THR A 155 -7.04 8.92 24.19
N ASP A 156 -7.12 9.90 25.09
CA ASP A 156 -8.06 11.02 24.96
C ASP A 156 -7.57 12.14 24.01
N GLU A 157 -6.50 11.89 23.26
CA GLU A 157 -5.89 12.88 22.36
C GLU A 157 -6.80 13.17 21.16
N ILE A 158 -6.76 14.43 20.69
CA ILE A 158 -7.19 14.81 19.35
C ILE A 158 -5.92 15.00 18.53
N LEU A 159 -5.77 14.26 17.43
CA LEU A 159 -4.56 14.28 16.61
C LEU A 159 -4.82 14.79 15.19
N VAL A 160 -3.89 15.60 14.68
CA VAL A 160 -3.88 16.10 13.31
C VAL A 160 -2.66 15.55 12.57
N GLY A 161 -2.89 14.84 11.48
CA GLY A 161 -1.86 14.16 10.68
C GLY A 161 -1.32 14.95 9.49
N ASP A 162 -1.59 16.27 9.42
CA ASP A 162 -1.07 17.14 8.37
C ASP A 162 -0.86 18.58 8.90
N GLU A 163 0.34 19.12 8.76
CA GLU A 163 0.68 20.50 9.10
C GLU A 163 0.04 21.53 8.15
N HIS A 164 -0.41 21.10 6.96
CA HIS A 164 -1.04 21.98 5.97
C HIS A 164 -2.56 22.01 6.06
N MET A 165 -3.15 21.44 7.11
CA MET A 165 -4.57 21.63 7.38
C MET A 165 -4.86 23.13 7.55
N LEU A 166 -5.71 23.65 6.66
CA LEU A 166 -6.14 25.06 6.69
C LEU A 166 -7.18 25.34 7.80
N VAL A 167 -7.66 24.30 8.48
CA VAL A 167 -8.68 24.39 9.52
C VAL A 167 -8.01 24.11 10.85
N GLU A 168 -8.12 25.07 11.76
CA GLU A 168 -7.71 24.90 13.14
C GLU A 168 -8.67 23.93 13.84
N VAL A 169 -8.12 22.90 14.49
CA VAL A 169 -8.86 21.97 15.32
C VAL A 169 -8.51 22.27 16.78
N PRO A 170 -9.46 22.79 17.58
CA PRO A 170 -9.18 23.15 18.97
C PRO A 170 -8.62 21.97 19.77
N HIS A 171 -7.56 22.23 20.54
CA HIS A 171 -6.89 21.25 21.40
C HIS A 171 -6.24 20.06 20.68
N ALA A 172 -6.19 20.09 19.34
CA ALA A 172 -5.49 19.06 18.60
C ALA A 172 -3.98 19.18 18.75
N GLN A 173 -3.31 18.04 18.83
CA GLN A 173 -1.87 17.93 18.71
C GLN A 173 -1.51 17.56 17.28
N VAL A 174 -0.52 18.24 16.71
CA VAL A 174 0.01 17.91 15.38
C VAL A 174 0.98 16.73 15.52
N LEU A 175 0.85 15.75 14.65
CA LEU A 175 1.80 14.63 14.59
C LEU A 175 3.18 15.10 14.16
N ASP A 176 4.20 14.50 14.77
CA ASP A 176 5.56 14.60 14.29
C ASP A 176 5.76 13.65 13.11
N LEU A 177 5.64 14.17 11.89
CA LEU A 177 5.79 13.39 10.65
C LEU A 177 7.24 12.95 10.37
N SER A 178 8.21 13.34 11.22
CA SER A 178 9.55 12.78 11.20
C SER A 178 9.67 11.45 11.95
N GLN A 179 8.65 11.06 12.72
CA GLN A 179 8.54 9.74 13.34
C GLN A 179 8.05 8.69 12.37
N ASP A 180 8.36 7.43 12.68
CA ASP A 180 8.01 6.31 11.82
C ASP A 180 6.49 6.20 11.58
N ILE A 181 6.13 5.78 10.38
CA ILE A 181 4.73 5.75 9.93
C ILE A 181 3.88 4.89 10.86
N LEU A 182 4.41 3.77 11.36
CA LEU A 182 3.67 2.89 12.25
C LEU A 182 3.37 3.56 13.58
N THR A 183 4.33 4.25 14.19
CA THR A 183 4.11 5.01 15.44
C THR A 183 3.02 6.06 15.25
N ASN A 184 3.11 6.86 14.19
CA ASN A 184 2.10 7.86 13.87
C ASN A 184 0.71 7.24 13.62
N ALA A 185 0.65 6.15 12.86
CA ALA A 185 -0.59 5.43 12.59
C ALA A 185 -1.22 4.83 13.85
N ARG A 186 -0.41 4.25 14.75
CA ARG A 186 -0.88 3.70 16.04
C ARG A 186 -1.44 4.78 16.95
N ARG A 187 -0.76 5.93 17.05
CA ARG A 187 -1.26 7.07 17.83
C ARG A 187 -2.62 7.53 17.31
N MET A 188 -2.77 7.70 16.00
CA MET A 188 -4.06 8.05 15.41
C MET A 188 -5.13 6.97 15.57
N ALA A 189 -4.74 5.69 15.50
CA ALA A 189 -5.65 4.58 15.71
C ALA A 189 -6.19 4.50 17.15
N GLY A 190 -5.38 4.88 18.13
CA GLY A 190 -5.76 4.93 19.54
C GLY A 190 -6.39 6.25 20.00
N ALA A 191 -6.20 7.33 19.25
CA ALA A 191 -6.70 8.65 19.64
C ALA A 191 -8.23 8.70 19.67
N ARG A 192 -8.77 9.52 20.58
CA ARG A 192 -10.20 9.84 20.67
C ARG A 192 -10.73 10.39 19.36
N GLU A 193 -9.92 11.22 18.70
CA GLU A 193 -10.29 11.84 17.43
C GLU A 193 -9.05 12.04 16.56
N SER A 194 -9.20 11.70 15.28
CA SER A 194 -8.13 11.70 14.30
C SER A 194 -8.54 12.52 13.08
N HIS A 195 -7.72 13.51 12.72
CA HIS A 195 -7.94 14.42 11.61
C HIS A 195 -6.81 14.28 10.60
N VAL A 196 -7.14 13.97 9.36
CA VAL A 196 -6.16 13.83 8.28
C VAL A 196 -6.63 14.58 7.04
N SER A 197 -5.69 15.10 6.27
CA SER A 197 -5.95 15.49 4.89
C SER A 197 -5.95 14.25 3.98
N GLN A 198 -6.23 14.44 2.68
CA GLN A 198 -6.02 13.42 1.68
C GLN A 198 -4.51 13.10 1.51
N SER A 199 -3.97 12.30 2.41
CA SER A 199 -2.55 11.96 2.49
C SER A 199 -2.32 10.45 2.51
N GLY A 200 -1.06 10.02 2.44
CA GLY A 200 -0.70 8.61 2.62
C GLY A 200 -1.16 8.05 3.97
N LEU A 201 -1.20 8.87 5.01
CA LEU A 201 -1.64 8.46 6.35
C LEU A 201 -3.14 8.15 6.39
N PHE A 202 -3.97 8.90 5.64
CA PHE A 202 -5.38 8.54 5.45
C PHE A 202 -5.52 7.11 4.90
N HIS A 203 -4.75 6.74 3.87
CA HIS A 203 -4.79 5.37 3.33
C HIS A 203 -4.35 4.32 4.34
N VAL A 204 -3.34 4.60 5.17
CA VAL A 204 -2.93 3.70 6.25
C VAL A 204 -4.09 3.45 7.21
N LEU A 205 -4.76 4.51 7.67
CA LEU A 205 -5.90 4.41 8.60
C LEU A 205 -7.12 3.73 7.96
N ASP A 206 -7.44 4.05 6.70
CA ASP A 206 -8.53 3.42 5.97
C ASP A 206 -8.31 1.93 5.77
N TRP A 207 -7.13 1.50 5.33
CA TRP A 207 -6.83 0.07 5.18
C TRP A 207 -6.72 -0.66 6.53
N ALA A 208 -6.35 0.03 7.61
CA ALA A 208 -6.40 -0.52 8.96
C ALA A 208 -7.83 -0.60 9.53
N GLY A 209 -8.79 0.16 8.97
CA GLY A 209 -10.16 0.22 9.46
C GLY A 209 -10.33 1.03 10.73
N VAL A 210 -9.55 2.11 10.86
CA VAL A 210 -9.60 3.01 12.01
C VAL A 210 -10.76 4.00 11.85
N THR A 211 -11.67 3.99 12.82
CA THR A 211 -12.82 4.90 12.89
C THR A 211 -13.10 5.28 14.35
N PRO A 212 -13.57 6.51 14.65
CA PRO A 212 -13.85 7.59 13.70
C PRO A 212 -12.59 8.33 13.24
N THR A 213 -12.49 8.63 11.95
CA THR A 213 -11.47 9.53 11.38
C THR A 213 -12.14 10.60 10.54
N ARG A 214 -11.72 11.86 10.73
CA ARG A 214 -12.18 13.02 9.98
C ARG A 214 -11.23 13.30 8.83
N VAL A 215 -11.79 13.39 7.62
CA VAL A 215 -11.00 13.51 6.39
C VAL A 215 -11.31 14.85 5.72
N TYR A 216 -10.29 15.69 5.61
CA TYR A 216 -10.42 17.03 5.03
C TYR A 216 -10.08 16.98 3.54
N ILE A 217 -11.04 17.42 2.71
CA ILE A 217 -10.93 17.43 1.25
C ILE A 217 -10.92 18.87 0.74
N TYR A 218 -9.94 19.21 -0.07
CA TYR A 218 -9.87 20.50 -0.78
C TYR A 218 -10.76 20.50 -2.03
N PRO A 219 -11.19 21.67 -2.55
CA PRO A 219 -12.17 21.76 -3.65
C PRO A 219 -11.72 21.09 -4.95
N HIS A 220 -10.42 20.88 -5.12
CA HIS A 220 -9.82 20.23 -6.29
C HIS A 220 -9.43 18.76 -6.04
N SER A 221 -9.72 18.23 -4.84
CA SER A 221 -9.24 16.94 -4.32
C SER A 221 -10.34 15.87 -4.27
N VAL A 222 -11.28 15.88 -5.22
CA VAL A 222 -12.46 15.00 -5.25
C VAL A 222 -12.13 13.49 -5.38
N ASN A 223 -10.85 13.14 -5.47
CA ASN A 223 -10.42 11.79 -5.82
C ASN A 223 -10.50 10.78 -4.67
N ILE A 224 -10.83 11.17 -3.43
CA ILE A 224 -10.90 10.23 -2.29
C ILE A 224 -11.78 9.01 -2.59
N HIS A 225 -12.93 9.23 -3.24
CA HIS A 225 -13.86 8.16 -3.61
C HIS A 225 -13.24 7.05 -4.48
N LEU A 226 -12.17 7.36 -5.23
CA LEU A 226 -11.48 6.39 -6.09
C LEU A 226 -10.44 5.55 -5.32
N PHE A 227 -10.15 5.90 -4.07
CA PHE A 227 -9.06 5.30 -3.32
C PHE A 227 -9.51 4.56 -2.04
N THR A 228 -10.72 4.81 -1.54
CA THR A 228 -11.21 4.20 -0.30
C THR A 228 -12.34 3.20 -0.52
N ARG A 229 -12.34 2.15 0.31
CA ARG A 229 -13.42 1.14 0.37
C ARG A 229 -14.55 1.57 1.30
N ARG A 230 -14.25 2.39 2.31
CA ARG A 230 -15.09 2.60 3.50
C ARG A 230 -15.49 4.05 3.72
N LEU A 231 -15.73 4.77 2.64
CA LEU A 231 -16.05 6.20 2.71
C LEU A 231 -17.20 6.54 3.68
N HIS A 232 -18.22 5.68 3.76
CA HIS A 232 -19.39 5.87 4.62
C HIS A 232 -19.07 5.77 6.12
N GLU A 233 -17.89 5.25 6.48
CA GLU A 233 -17.42 5.14 7.86
C GLU A 233 -16.58 6.37 8.28
N PHE A 234 -16.30 7.29 7.36
CA PHE A 234 -15.54 8.51 7.61
C PHE A 234 -16.43 9.76 7.58
N GLU A 235 -16.10 10.71 8.43
CA GLU A 235 -16.68 12.06 8.33
C GLU A 235 -15.86 12.87 7.33
N ILE A 236 -16.47 13.19 6.19
CA ILE A 236 -15.85 13.99 5.14
C ILE A 236 -16.11 15.46 5.39
N VAL A 237 -15.04 16.24 5.50
CA VAL A 237 -15.10 17.70 5.68
C VAL A 237 -14.63 18.39 4.40
N ASN A 238 -15.55 19.05 3.69
CA ASN A 238 -15.22 19.82 2.50
C ASN A 238 -14.70 21.21 2.88
N VAL A 239 -13.45 21.50 2.54
CA VAL A 239 -12.82 22.79 2.81
C VAL A 239 -12.92 23.67 1.57
N GLN A 240 -13.76 24.70 1.60
CA GLN A 240 -13.76 25.74 0.57
C GLN A 240 -12.57 26.68 0.81
N ARG A 241 -11.67 26.81 -0.18
CA ARG A 241 -10.71 27.92 -0.16
C ARG A 241 -11.45 29.19 -0.52
N ASP A 242 -11.49 30.14 0.40
CA ASP A 242 -11.70 31.56 0.05
C ASP A 242 -10.48 31.99 -0.76
N VAL A 243 -10.52 31.77 -2.07
CA VAL A 243 -9.51 32.30 -3.00
C VAL A 243 -9.79 33.80 -3.11
N ARG A 244 -9.32 34.59 -2.14
CA ARG A 244 -9.16 36.02 -2.38
C ARG A 244 -8.09 36.15 -3.46
N PRO A 245 -8.37 36.84 -4.59
CA PRO A 245 -7.34 37.15 -5.56
C PRO A 245 -6.20 37.88 -4.83
N ARG A 246 -4.95 37.47 -5.05
CA ARG A 246 -3.82 38.30 -4.65
C ARG A 246 -3.90 39.58 -5.49
N ASN A 247 -4.17 40.71 -4.83
CA ASN A 247 -3.99 42.03 -5.41
C ASN A 247 -2.50 42.33 -5.58
#